data_AF-A0A4V1UD55-F1
#
_entry.id   AF-A0A4V1UD55-F1
#
_cell.length_a   1.000
_cell.length_b   1.000
_cell.length_c   1.000
_cell.angle_alpha   90.00
_cell.angle_beta   90.00
_cell.angle_gamma   90.00
#
_symmetry.space_group_name_H-M   'P 1'
#
loop_
_entity.id
_entity.type
_entity.pdbx_description
1 polymer ?
#
loop_
_entity_poly.entity_id
_entity_poly.type
_entity_poly.pdbx_seq_one_letter_code
_entity_poly.pdbx_strand_id
1 'polypeptide(L)'
;MTTPILHHYDTSPFSEKVRLMFGLKGLAWSSVVIPVIMPKPDYTPLTGGYRRTPSLQIGADVYCDSQVILAELEHRFPDPTAVRGGLDWAINLWADRLFFQTTVPVIFGELGDNVPADFIKDREALSGRPFDTAAMKAAEPAPAPDHDAANPQQLTPGQTVAVMADDYGRDPIRGTLVAAARDRTVIAREDPAVGKVHVHFPKTGYLVFPG
;
A
#
# COMPACT_ATOMS: atom_id res chain seq x y z
N MET A 1 -11.33 3.95 34.90
CA MET A 1 -10.76 4.45 33.62
C MET A 1 -11.89 4.51 32.60
N THR A 2 -11.96 5.56 31.80
CA THR A 2 -12.99 5.68 30.75
C THR A 2 -12.65 4.70 29.63
N THR A 3 -13.60 3.85 29.24
CA THR A 3 -13.43 2.87 28.16
C THR A 3 -13.15 3.58 26.83
N PRO A 4 -12.14 3.13 26.05
CA PRO A 4 -11.89 3.67 24.72
C PRO A 4 -13.05 3.38 23.75
N ILE A 5 -13.45 4.36 22.95
CA ILE A 5 -14.52 4.24 21.95
C ILE A 5 -13.93 4.46 20.56
N LEU A 6 -13.94 3.45 19.71
CA LEU A 6 -13.44 3.53 18.34
C LEU A 6 -14.59 3.85 17.38
N HIS A 7 -14.47 4.97 16.68
CA HIS A 7 -15.37 5.36 15.59
C HIS A 7 -14.79 4.85 14.26
N HIS A 8 -15.40 3.82 13.67
CA HIS A 8 -14.84 3.12 12.50
C HIS A 8 -15.88 2.53 11.55
N TYR A 9 -15.42 1.91 10.47
CA TYR A 9 -16.19 0.92 9.70
C TYR A 9 -15.30 -0.29 9.40
N ASP A 10 -15.90 -1.41 9.02
CA ASP A 10 -15.21 -2.70 8.99
C ASP A 10 -14.16 -2.78 7.88
N THR A 11 -14.49 -2.32 6.68
CA THR A 11 -13.60 -2.38 5.50
C THR A 11 -12.46 -1.35 5.49
N SER A 12 -12.34 -0.52 6.54
CA SER A 12 -11.26 0.48 6.64
C SER A 12 -9.94 -0.16 7.06
N PRO A 13 -8.89 -0.13 6.22
CA PRO A 13 -7.57 -0.69 6.59
C PRO A 13 -6.91 0.05 7.75
N PHE A 14 -7.09 1.38 7.83
CA PHE A 14 -6.59 2.17 8.96
C PHE A 14 -7.35 1.89 10.25
N SER A 15 -8.62 1.47 10.16
CA SER A 15 -9.38 1.03 11.33
C SER A 15 -8.96 -0.36 11.76
N GLU A 16 -8.66 -1.24 10.82
CA GLU A 16 -8.12 -2.57 11.12
C GLU A 16 -6.81 -2.49 11.88
N LYS A 17 -5.91 -1.60 11.46
CA LYS A 17 -4.68 -1.29 12.19
C LYS A 17 -4.91 -0.96 13.68
N VAL A 18 -5.93 -0.17 14.00
CA VAL A 18 -6.26 0.18 15.40
C VAL A 18 -6.94 -0.99 16.12
N ARG A 19 -7.82 -1.74 15.45
CA ARG A 19 -8.45 -2.95 16.02
C ARG A 19 -7.40 -4.00 16.40
N LEU A 20 -6.39 -4.19 15.55
CA LEU A 20 -5.24 -5.06 15.83
C LEU A 20 -4.46 -4.57 17.05
N MET A 21 -4.28 -3.25 17.22
CA MET A 21 -3.62 -2.69 18.42
C MET A 21 -4.41 -3.02 19.69
N PHE A 22 -5.75 -2.90 19.68
CA PHE A 22 -6.56 -3.32 20.82
C PHE A 22 -6.40 -4.81 21.13
N GLY A 23 -6.38 -5.66 20.10
CA GLY A 23 -6.15 -7.09 20.23
C GLY A 23 -4.77 -7.44 20.81
N LEU A 24 -3.71 -6.83 20.28
CA LEU A 24 -2.33 -6.99 20.79
C LEU A 24 -2.21 -6.58 22.25
N LYS A 25 -2.94 -5.54 22.66
CA LYS A 25 -2.94 -5.03 24.03
C LYS A 25 -3.94 -5.69 24.97
N GLY A 26 -4.79 -6.61 24.47
CA GLY A 26 -5.85 -7.23 25.26
C GLY A 26 -6.85 -6.22 25.85
N LEU A 27 -7.07 -5.09 25.16
CA LEU A 27 -7.90 -3.99 25.68
C LEU A 27 -9.37 -4.19 25.33
N ALA A 28 -10.25 -3.96 26.30
CA ALA A 28 -11.67 -3.79 26.03
C ALA A 28 -11.93 -2.39 25.45
N TRP A 29 -12.79 -2.30 24.45
CA TRP A 29 -13.16 -1.05 23.79
C TRP A 29 -14.60 -1.13 23.28
N SER A 30 -15.22 0.02 23.06
CA SER A 30 -16.56 0.14 22.47
C SER A 30 -16.47 0.48 20.99
N SER A 31 -17.24 -0.21 20.16
CA SER A 31 -17.33 0.06 18.72
C SER A 31 -18.47 1.02 18.41
N VAL A 32 -18.20 2.03 17.58
CA VAL A 32 -19.21 2.87 16.94
C VAL A 32 -18.99 2.79 15.43
N VAL A 33 -19.95 2.19 14.73
CA VAL A 33 -19.93 2.09 13.27
C VAL A 33 -20.39 3.41 12.67
N ILE A 34 -19.56 4.01 11.80
CA ILE A 34 -19.84 5.28 11.13
C ILE A 34 -19.90 5.10 9.60
N PRO A 35 -20.61 5.99 8.88
CA PRO A 35 -20.69 5.91 7.42
C PRO A 35 -19.31 5.97 6.73
N VAL A 36 -19.17 5.21 5.63
CA VAL A 36 -17.94 5.16 4.81
C VAL A 36 -17.72 6.47 4.06
N ILE A 37 -18.80 7.05 3.54
CA ILE A 37 -18.85 8.27 2.73
C ILE A 37 -19.62 9.39 3.46
N MET A 38 -19.54 10.63 2.99
CA MET A 38 -20.36 11.73 3.51
C MET A 38 -21.86 11.56 3.16
N PRO A 39 -22.80 12.09 3.97
CA PRO A 39 -22.61 12.85 5.21
C PRO A 39 -22.38 11.96 6.44
N LYS A 40 -21.73 12.52 7.48
CA LYS A 40 -21.49 11.84 8.77
C LYS A 40 -22.00 12.69 9.95
N PRO A 41 -23.32 12.89 10.07
CA PRO A 41 -23.92 13.90 10.95
C PRO A 41 -23.63 13.69 12.43
N ASP A 42 -23.47 12.44 12.89
CA ASP A 42 -23.15 12.13 14.29
C ASP A 42 -21.64 12.14 14.59
N TYR A 43 -20.80 12.09 13.54
CA TYR A 43 -19.35 12.00 13.65
C TYR A 43 -18.67 13.37 13.51
N THR A 44 -19.09 14.18 12.53
CA THR A 44 -18.45 15.48 12.29
C THR A 44 -18.58 16.49 13.44
N PRO A 45 -19.66 16.51 14.24
CA PRO A 45 -19.71 17.38 15.42
C PRO A 45 -18.67 16.99 16.47
N LEU A 46 -18.40 15.69 16.63
CA LEU A 46 -17.39 15.17 17.56
C LEU A 46 -15.97 15.59 17.14
N THR A 47 -15.68 15.55 15.84
CA THR A 47 -14.33 15.76 15.29
C THR A 47 -14.08 17.18 14.76
N GLY A 48 -15.04 18.09 14.86
CA GLY A 48 -14.95 19.43 14.29
C GLY A 48 -14.87 19.44 12.75
N GLY A 49 -15.42 18.42 12.07
CA GLY A 49 -15.44 18.31 10.61
C GLY A 49 -14.38 17.40 10.00
N TYR A 50 -13.45 16.84 10.78
CA TYR A 50 -12.53 15.81 10.28
C TYR A 50 -13.31 14.55 9.89
N ARG A 51 -13.26 14.19 8.60
CA ARG A 51 -14.11 13.14 8.00
C ARG A 51 -13.44 11.79 7.76
N ARG A 52 -12.11 11.69 7.95
CA ARG A 52 -11.37 10.43 7.81
C ARG A 52 -11.59 9.55 9.04
N THR A 53 -11.29 8.27 8.89
CA THR A 53 -11.56 7.22 9.87
C THR A 53 -10.35 6.32 9.99
N PRO A 54 -10.03 5.78 11.18
CA PRO A 54 -10.78 5.89 12.44
C PRO A 54 -10.52 7.20 13.20
N SER A 55 -11.33 7.46 14.24
CA SER A 55 -10.93 8.26 15.39
C SER A 55 -11.16 7.48 16.70
N LEU A 56 -10.37 7.79 17.73
CA LEU A 56 -10.54 7.25 19.08
C LEU A 56 -11.09 8.33 20.00
N GLN A 57 -12.11 8.01 20.77
CA GLN A 57 -12.65 8.87 21.81
C GLN A 57 -12.38 8.25 23.18
N ILE A 58 -11.86 9.06 24.11
CA ILE A 58 -11.77 8.71 25.53
C ILE A 58 -12.33 9.87 26.35
N GLY A 59 -13.55 9.71 26.85
CA GLY A 59 -14.27 10.83 27.48
C GLY A 59 -14.57 11.93 26.45
N ALA A 60 -14.02 13.12 26.67
CA ALA A 60 -14.16 14.27 25.76
C ALA A 60 -12.93 14.47 24.84
N ASP A 61 -11.88 13.67 24.99
CA ASP A 61 -10.69 13.72 24.14
C ASP A 61 -10.90 12.88 22.88
N VAL A 62 -10.65 13.48 21.71
CA VAL A 62 -10.84 12.85 20.39
C VAL A 62 -9.53 12.85 19.62
N TYR A 63 -9.00 11.66 19.38
CA TYR A 63 -7.73 11.39 18.72
C TYR A 63 -8.00 11.03 17.25
N CYS A 64 -7.67 11.95 16.35
CA CYS A 64 -7.86 11.76 14.91
C CYS A 64 -6.55 11.31 14.25
N ASP A 65 -6.64 10.32 13.34
CA ASP A 65 -5.53 9.63 12.67
C ASP A 65 -4.99 8.42 13.43
N SER A 66 -4.76 7.31 12.73
CA SER A 66 -4.28 6.07 13.34
C SER A 66 -2.94 6.24 14.06
N GLN A 67 -2.08 7.16 13.62
CA GLN A 67 -0.77 7.34 14.23
C GLN A 67 -0.85 7.90 15.65
N VAL A 68 -1.67 8.93 15.88
CA VAL A 68 -1.86 9.49 17.22
C VAL A 68 -2.66 8.54 18.11
N ILE A 69 -3.60 7.78 17.53
CA ILE A 69 -4.35 6.75 18.25
C ILE A 69 -3.39 5.67 18.79
N LEU A 70 -2.47 5.17 17.96
CA LEU A 70 -1.48 4.20 18.40
C LEU A 70 -0.56 4.76 19.48
N ALA A 71 -0.13 6.02 19.34
CA ALA A 71 0.72 6.67 20.35
C ALA A 71 0.00 6.81 21.69
N GLU A 72 -1.28 7.19 21.66
CA GLU A 72 -2.11 7.31 22.87
C GLU A 72 -2.33 5.96 23.55
N LEU A 73 -2.63 4.91 22.76
CA LEU A 73 -2.80 3.56 23.29
C LEU A 73 -1.49 3.01 23.87
N GLU A 74 -0.35 3.27 23.24
CA GLU A 74 0.96 2.90 23.78
C GLU A 74 1.26 3.64 25.09
N HIS A 75 0.96 4.95 25.14
CA HIS A 75 1.19 5.76 26.34
C HIS A 75 0.33 5.31 27.53
N ARG A 76 -0.97 5.07 27.32
CA ARG A 76 -1.88 4.65 28.41
C ARG A 76 -1.72 3.19 28.81
N PHE A 77 -1.35 2.33 27.86
CA PHE A 77 -1.29 0.88 28.04
C PHE A 77 0.05 0.36 27.49
N PRO A 78 1.17 0.58 28.21
CA PRO A 78 2.51 0.29 27.71
C PRO A 78 2.81 -1.20 27.52
N ASP A 79 2.00 -2.09 28.12
CA ASP A 79 2.21 -3.53 28.10
C ASP A 79 1.12 -4.27 27.32
N PRO A 80 1.48 -5.21 26.41
CA PRO A 80 2.82 -5.39 25.86
C PRO A 80 3.23 -4.18 24.99
N THR A 81 4.53 -3.90 24.97
CA THR A 81 5.11 -2.85 24.13
C THR A 81 4.93 -3.22 22.65
N ALA A 82 4.17 -2.40 21.93
CA ALA A 82 3.92 -2.56 20.50
C ALA A 82 4.72 -1.55 19.66
N VAL A 83 5.12 -0.42 20.26
CA VAL A 83 5.90 0.62 19.59
C VAL A 83 7.10 1.02 20.45
N ARG A 84 8.31 0.66 19.99
CA ARG A 84 9.59 0.84 20.69
C ARG A 84 10.23 2.21 20.44
N GLY A 85 9.58 3.05 19.63
CA GLY A 85 10.01 4.41 19.30
C GLY A 85 10.75 4.51 17.96
N GLY A 86 11.23 5.71 17.64
CA GLY A 86 12.11 6.05 16.50
C GLY A 86 11.78 5.36 15.17
N LEU A 87 12.42 4.20 14.94
CA LEU A 87 12.29 3.43 13.70
C LEU A 87 10.86 2.92 13.46
N ASP A 88 10.14 2.52 14.51
CA ASP A 88 8.77 2.01 14.38
C ASP A 88 7.84 3.10 13.83
N TRP A 89 8.04 4.36 14.25
CA TRP A 89 7.29 5.49 13.73
C TRP A 89 7.67 5.84 12.29
N ALA A 90 8.94 5.71 11.93
CA ALA A 90 9.38 5.91 10.54
C ALA A 90 8.80 4.85 9.60
N ILE A 91 8.82 3.58 10.01
CA ILE A 91 8.21 2.47 9.27
C ILE A 91 6.70 2.66 9.15
N ASN A 92 6.03 3.05 10.24
CA ASN A 92 4.60 3.34 10.25
C ASN A 92 4.24 4.46 9.25
N LEU A 93 5.01 5.56 9.24
CA LEU A 93 4.81 6.65 8.29
C LEU A 93 5.05 6.23 6.84
N TRP A 94 6.09 5.45 6.57
CA TRP A 94 6.35 4.87 5.26
C TRP A 94 5.21 3.95 4.81
N ALA A 95 4.73 3.09 5.71
CA ALA A 95 3.66 2.14 5.45
C ALA A 95 2.34 2.84 5.12
N ASP A 96 1.94 3.82 5.93
CA ASP A 96 0.66 4.52 5.79
C ASP A 96 0.61 5.49 4.61
N ARG A 97 1.77 5.91 4.09
CA ARG A 97 1.87 6.85 2.98
C ARG A 97 2.34 6.19 1.70
N LEU A 98 3.59 5.77 1.64
CA LEU A 98 4.19 5.32 0.39
C LEU A 98 3.67 3.94 0.02
N PHE A 99 3.77 2.98 0.95
CA PHE A 99 3.31 1.61 0.69
C PHE A 99 1.80 1.54 0.50
N PHE A 100 0.99 2.17 1.36
CA PHE A 100 -0.46 2.12 1.22
C PHE A 100 -0.92 2.64 -0.15
N GLN A 101 -0.33 3.73 -0.64
CA GLN A 101 -0.70 4.30 -1.95
C GLN A 101 -0.32 3.38 -3.12
N THR A 102 0.70 2.53 -3.00
CA THR A 102 0.99 1.54 -4.05
C THR A 102 0.01 0.38 -4.07
N THR A 103 -0.68 0.09 -2.96
CA THR A 103 -1.71 -0.97 -2.91
C THR A 103 -3.05 -0.54 -3.52
N VAL A 104 -3.35 0.76 -3.50
CA VAL A 104 -4.65 1.31 -3.96
C VAL A 104 -4.95 0.94 -5.42
N PRO A 105 -4.03 1.14 -6.39
CA PRO A 105 -4.29 0.74 -7.77
C PRO A 105 -4.52 -0.76 -7.96
N VAL A 106 -3.83 -1.60 -7.17
CA VAL A 106 -4.00 -3.06 -7.24
C VAL A 106 -5.41 -3.45 -6.82
N ILE A 107 -5.89 -2.93 -5.70
CA ILE A 107 -7.22 -3.26 -5.16
C ILE A 107 -8.33 -2.76 -6.08
N PHE A 108 -8.27 -1.48 -6.47
CA PHE A 108 -9.36 -0.87 -7.25
C PHE A 108 -9.27 -1.16 -8.75
N GLY A 109 -8.08 -1.46 -9.27
CA GLY A 109 -7.90 -2.00 -10.62
C GLY A 109 -8.51 -3.39 -10.76
N GLU A 110 -8.42 -4.22 -9.72
CA GLU A 110 -9.08 -5.54 -9.70
C GLU A 110 -10.60 -5.42 -9.56
N LEU A 111 -11.09 -4.55 -8.66
CA LEU A 111 -12.53 -4.34 -8.51
C LEU A 111 -13.18 -3.77 -9.78
N GLY A 112 -12.47 -2.90 -10.51
CA GLY A 112 -12.92 -2.37 -11.79
C GLY A 112 -14.29 -1.70 -11.69
N ASP A 113 -15.23 -2.14 -12.52
CA ASP A 113 -16.59 -1.60 -12.59
C ASP A 113 -17.45 -1.93 -11.35
N ASN A 114 -16.98 -2.81 -10.46
CA ASN A 114 -17.71 -3.17 -9.24
C ASN A 114 -17.56 -2.13 -8.11
N VAL A 115 -16.76 -1.08 -8.30
CA VAL A 115 -16.64 0.00 -7.31
C VAL A 115 -17.93 0.84 -7.33
N PRO A 116 -18.64 1.01 -6.20
CA PRO A 116 -19.90 1.75 -6.17
C PRO A 116 -19.74 3.22 -6.60
N ALA A 117 -20.66 3.72 -7.43
CA ALA A 117 -20.61 5.08 -7.97
C ALA A 117 -20.58 6.18 -6.87
N ASP A 118 -21.34 6.00 -5.79
CA ASP A 118 -21.35 6.95 -4.67
C ASP A 118 -20.00 6.98 -3.94
N PHE A 119 -19.28 5.86 -3.89
CA PHE A 119 -17.94 5.79 -3.34
C PHE A 119 -16.93 6.53 -4.23
N ILE A 120 -16.98 6.31 -5.55
CA ILE A 120 -16.17 7.03 -6.53
C ILE A 120 -16.34 8.53 -6.34
N LYS A 121 -17.58 9.02 -6.35
CA LYS A 121 -17.91 10.44 -6.18
C LYS A 121 -17.38 11.03 -4.87
N ASP A 122 -17.49 10.30 -3.76
CA ASP A 122 -16.96 10.73 -2.46
C ASP A 122 -15.42 10.79 -2.46
N ARG A 123 -14.73 9.83 -3.10
CA ARG A 123 -13.26 9.81 -3.19
C ARG A 123 -12.73 10.90 -4.11
N GLU A 124 -13.42 11.20 -5.21
CA GLU A 124 -13.07 12.33 -6.08
C GLU A 124 -13.25 13.67 -5.36
N ALA A 125 -14.38 13.85 -4.65
CA ALA A 125 -14.62 15.04 -3.85
C ALA A 125 -13.61 15.21 -2.70
N LEU A 126 -13.11 14.11 -2.13
CA LEU A 126 -12.09 14.14 -1.08
C LEU A 126 -10.68 14.43 -1.61
N SER A 127 -10.29 13.82 -2.73
CA SER A 127 -8.92 13.88 -3.26
C SER A 127 -8.68 15.02 -4.25
N GLY A 128 -9.75 15.53 -4.88
CA GLY A 128 -9.68 16.48 -5.98
C GLY A 128 -9.16 15.87 -7.29
N ARG A 129 -9.11 14.54 -7.40
CA ARG A 129 -8.60 13.81 -8.58
C ARG A 129 -9.64 12.82 -9.09
N PRO A 130 -9.66 12.50 -10.40
CA PRO A 130 -10.50 11.45 -10.95
C PRO A 130 -10.21 10.09 -10.30
N PHE A 131 -11.26 9.30 -10.08
CA PHE A 131 -11.15 7.93 -9.59
C PHE A 131 -11.28 6.98 -10.78
N ASP A 132 -10.15 6.71 -11.45
CA ASP A 132 -10.10 5.93 -12.68
C ASP A 132 -9.62 4.49 -12.41
N THR A 133 -10.57 3.56 -12.31
CA THR A 133 -10.28 2.13 -12.08
C THR A 133 -9.61 1.46 -13.27
N ALA A 134 -9.86 1.93 -14.49
CA ALA A 134 -9.21 1.42 -15.69
C ALA A 134 -7.73 1.80 -15.73
N ALA A 135 -7.39 3.05 -15.39
CA ALA A 135 -6.01 3.50 -15.22
C ALA A 135 -5.32 2.78 -14.05
N MET A 136 -6.03 2.53 -12.95
CA MET A 136 -5.52 1.73 -11.83
C MET A 136 -5.24 0.28 -12.22
N LYS A 137 -6.09 -0.33 -13.06
CA LYS A 137 -5.89 -1.68 -13.61
C LYS A 137 -4.73 -1.72 -14.60
N ALA A 138 -4.58 -0.68 -15.40
CA ALA A 138 -3.48 -0.50 -16.33
C ALA A 138 -2.17 -0.06 -15.62
N ALA A 139 -2.09 -0.20 -14.29
CA ALA A 139 -0.92 0.21 -13.51
C ALA A 139 0.37 -0.31 -14.16
N GLU A 140 1.16 0.63 -14.66
CA GLU A 140 2.43 0.30 -15.26
C GLU A 140 3.37 -0.26 -14.19
N PRO A 141 4.29 -1.15 -14.58
CA PRO A 141 5.36 -1.55 -13.69
C PRO A 141 6.05 -0.34 -13.08
N ALA A 142 6.42 -0.42 -11.80
CA ALA A 142 7.19 0.64 -11.16
C ALA A 142 8.44 1.00 -12.00
N PRO A 143 8.90 2.26 -11.93
CA PRO A 143 10.13 2.67 -12.60
C PRO A 143 11.26 1.67 -12.30
N ALA A 144 11.89 1.16 -13.35
CA ALA A 144 13.04 0.29 -13.20
C ALA A 144 14.20 1.09 -12.56
N PRO A 145 15.12 0.41 -11.84
CA PRO A 145 16.35 1.05 -11.40
C PRO A 145 17.15 1.57 -12.60
N ASP A 146 18.02 2.55 -12.34
CA ASP A 146 18.89 3.11 -13.36
C ASP A 146 19.73 2.02 -14.04
N HIS A 147 19.79 2.10 -15.36
CA HIS A 147 20.65 1.23 -16.16
C HIS A 147 22.12 1.59 -15.94
N ASP A 148 22.94 0.57 -15.64
CA ASP A 148 24.39 0.72 -15.61
C ASP A 148 24.96 0.68 -17.03
N ALA A 149 25.33 1.85 -17.56
CA ALA A 149 25.95 1.96 -18.88
C ALA A 149 27.30 1.21 -18.98
N ALA A 150 27.95 0.92 -17.85
CA ALA A 150 29.19 0.15 -17.79
C ALA A 150 28.94 -1.33 -17.45
N ASN A 151 27.70 -1.82 -17.60
CA ASN A 151 27.39 -3.21 -17.31
C ASN A 151 28.31 -4.17 -18.10
N PRO A 152 28.89 -5.20 -17.46
CA PRO A 152 29.86 -6.08 -18.10
C PRO A 152 29.33 -6.81 -19.33
N GLN A 153 28.02 -7.06 -19.38
CA GLN A 153 27.35 -7.72 -20.49
C GLN A 153 27.11 -6.81 -21.70
N GLN A 154 27.41 -5.51 -21.61
CA GLN A 154 27.22 -4.51 -22.67
C GLN A 154 25.79 -4.45 -23.22
N LEU A 155 24.82 -4.81 -22.38
CA LEU A 155 23.41 -4.80 -22.73
C LEU A 155 22.88 -3.36 -22.74
N THR A 156 21.96 -3.07 -23.65
CA THR A 156 21.34 -1.74 -23.80
C THR A 156 19.81 -1.84 -23.65
N PRO A 157 19.15 -0.97 -22.86
CA PRO A 157 17.70 -0.92 -22.77
C PRO A 157 17.01 -0.86 -24.14
N GLY A 158 15.87 -1.52 -24.28
CA GLY A 158 15.12 -1.68 -25.52
C GLY A 158 15.50 -2.91 -26.35
N GLN A 159 16.63 -3.57 -26.05
CA GLN A 159 17.01 -4.81 -26.73
C GLN A 159 16.09 -5.97 -26.33
N THR A 160 15.75 -6.85 -27.28
CA THR A 160 15.14 -8.14 -26.92
C THR A 160 16.20 -9.03 -26.29
N VAL A 161 15.89 -9.65 -25.16
CA VAL A 161 16.79 -10.55 -24.44
C VAL A 161 16.03 -11.78 -23.93
N ALA A 162 16.77 -12.85 -23.64
CA ALA A 162 16.29 -14.01 -22.91
C ALA A 162 17.09 -14.16 -21.60
N VAL A 163 16.40 -14.33 -20.48
CA VAL A 163 17.01 -14.61 -19.18
C VAL A 163 16.71 -16.05 -18.79
N MET A 164 17.71 -16.77 -18.28
CA MET A 164 17.61 -18.18 -17.97
C MET A 164 18.46 -18.50 -16.73
N ALA A 165 18.00 -19.37 -15.85
CA ALA A 165 18.82 -19.88 -14.75
C ALA A 165 20.07 -20.61 -15.29
N ASP A 166 21.20 -20.52 -14.58
CA ASP A 166 22.45 -21.18 -14.99
C ASP A 166 22.59 -22.62 -14.46
N ASP A 167 21.71 -23.05 -13.57
CA ASP A 167 21.68 -24.37 -12.96
C ASP A 167 20.53 -25.24 -13.52
N TYR A 168 19.33 -25.19 -12.91
CA TYR A 168 18.14 -25.98 -13.25
C TYR A 168 16.94 -25.08 -13.58
N GLY A 169 15.93 -25.62 -14.27
CA GLY A 169 14.81 -24.79 -14.75
C GLY A 169 15.24 -23.81 -15.84
N ARG A 170 15.96 -24.32 -16.84
CA ARG A 170 16.60 -23.54 -17.92
C ARG A 170 15.64 -23.13 -19.04
N ASP A 171 14.39 -22.85 -18.69
CA ASP A 171 13.42 -22.34 -19.65
C ASP A 171 13.67 -20.83 -19.87
N PRO A 172 13.99 -20.40 -21.10
CA PRO A 172 14.36 -19.01 -21.36
C PRO A 172 13.14 -18.09 -21.25
N ILE A 173 13.25 -17.09 -20.39
CA ILE A 173 12.23 -16.06 -20.21
C ILE A 173 12.59 -14.88 -21.11
N ARG A 174 11.85 -14.74 -22.21
CA ARG A 174 12.06 -13.68 -23.21
C ARG A 174 11.31 -12.40 -22.84
N GLY A 175 11.93 -11.26 -23.14
CA GLY A 175 11.34 -9.94 -22.97
C GLY A 175 12.23 -8.82 -23.51
N THR A 176 11.77 -7.59 -23.38
CA THR A 176 12.54 -6.39 -23.74
C THR A 176 13.34 -5.92 -22.53
N LEU A 177 14.64 -5.78 -22.66
CA LEU A 177 15.48 -5.26 -21.57
C LEU A 177 15.05 -3.84 -21.19
N VAL A 178 14.72 -3.64 -19.92
CA VAL A 178 14.39 -2.32 -19.38
C VAL A 178 15.61 -1.71 -18.70
N ALA A 179 16.30 -2.50 -17.89
CA ALA A 179 17.51 -2.08 -17.22
C ALA A 179 18.42 -3.27 -16.91
N ALA A 180 19.70 -3.12 -17.19
CA ALA A 180 20.74 -3.91 -16.53
C ALA A 180 21.37 -3.03 -15.44
N ALA A 181 20.96 -3.22 -14.19
CA ALA A 181 21.52 -2.53 -13.03
C ALA A 181 22.62 -3.39 -12.38
N ARG A 182 23.30 -2.87 -11.36
CA ARG A 182 24.41 -3.58 -10.69
C ARG A 182 24.00 -4.89 -10.03
N ASP A 183 22.80 -4.94 -9.45
CA ASP A 183 22.33 -6.09 -8.67
C ASP A 183 21.31 -6.98 -9.42
N ARG A 184 20.70 -6.46 -10.49
CA ARG A 184 19.63 -7.15 -11.22
C ARG A 184 19.56 -6.81 -12.70
N THR A 185 18.98 -7.73 -13.47
CA THR A 185 18.51 -7.52 -14.83
C THR A 185 16.99 -7.44 -14.82
N VAL A 186 16.43 -6.46 -15.53
CA VAL A 186 14.99 -6.22 -15.61
C VAL A 186 14.54 -6.34 -17.06
N ILE A 187 13.56 -7.19 -17.31
CA ILE A 187 12.93 -7.34 -18.63
C ILE A 187 11.44 -7.00 -18.54
N ALA A 188 10.92 -6.31 -19.55
CA ALA A 188 9.50 -6.10 -19.75
C ALA A 188 8.92 -7.26 -20.56
N ARG A 189 7.77 -7.75 -20.14
CA ARG A 189 6.97 -8.74 -20.85
C ARG A 189 5.53 -8.26 -20.94
N GLU A 190 4.87 -8.57 -22.05
CA GLU A 190 3.42 -8.47 -22.17
C GLU A 190 2.83 -9.87 -22.14
N ASP A 191 1.79 -10.03 -21.34
CA ASP A 191 1.02 -11.27 -21.24
C ASP A 191 -0.47 -10.96 -21.27
N PRO A 192 -1.31 -11.68 -22.02
CA PRO A 192 -2.75 -11.40 -22.12
C PRO A 192 -3.49 -11.43 -20.77
N ALA A 193 -3.01 -12.20 -19.78
CA ALA A 193 -3.68 -12.34 -18.49
C ALA A 193 -3.26 -11.26 -17.48
N VAL A 194 -2.04 -10.73 -17.57
CA VAL A 194 -1.48 -9.81 -16.56
C VAL A 194 -0.96 -8.49 -17.13
N GLY A 195 -1.09 -8.26 -18.44
CA GLY A 195 -0.64 -7.04 -19.10
C GLY A 195 0.88 -6.92 -19.15
N LYS A 196 1.39 -5.69 -19.13
CA LYS A 196 2.83 -5.40 -19.12
C LYS A 196 3.40 -5.55 -17.71
N VAL A 197 4.40 -6.41 -17.56
CA VAL A 197 5.09 -6.67 -16.29
C VAL A 197 6.60 -6.47 -16.44
N HIS A 198 7.25 -5.95 -15.40
CA HIS A 198 8.71 -6.01 -15.26
C HIS A 198 9.08 -7.25 -14.43
N VAL A 199 9.90 -8.12 -15.00
CA VAL A 199 10.44 -9.30 -14.32
C VAL A 199 11.90 -9.02 -13.95
N HIS A 200 12.23 -9.18 -12.67
CA HIS A 200 13.53 -8.85 -12.12
C HIS A 200 14.29 -10.14 -11.79
N PHE A 201 15.51 -10.26 -12.31
CA PHE A 201 16.41 -11.39 -12.05
C PHE A 201 17.68 -10.88 -11.36
N PRO A 202 18.19 -11.55 -10.31
CA PRO A 202 19.50 -11.21 -9.78
C PRO A 202 20.58 -11.47 -10.85
N LYS A 203 21.73 -10.79 -10.73
CA LYS A 203 22.86 -11.04 -11.64
C LYS A 203 23.47 -12.42 -11.45
N THR A 204 23.54 -12.90 -10.22
CA THR A 204 24.10 -14.22 -9.88
C THR A 204 23.06 -15.32 -10.12
N GLY A 205 23.47 -16.44 -10.73
CA GLY A 205 22.61 -17.59 -10.99
C GLY A 205 21.76 -17.49 -12.26
N TYR A 206 21.90 -16.40 -13.03
CA TYR A 206 21.14 -16.19 -14.26
C TYR A 206 22.04 -15.73 -15.41
N LEU A 207 21.83 -16.33 -16.58
CA LEU A 207 22.43 -15.94 -17.83
C LEU A 207 21.47 -15.04 -18.60
N VAL A 208 22.01 -14.03 -19.28
CA VAL A 208 21.26 -13.12 -20.14
C VAL A 208 21.84 -13.20 -21.53
N PHE A 209 21.00 -13.51 -22.51
CA PHE A 209 21.38 -13.64 -23.91
C PHE A 209 20.64 -12.59 -24.74
N PRO A 210 21.29 -11.99 -25.75
CA PRO A 210 20.58 -11.27 -26.80
C PRO A 210 19.53 -12.19 -27.45
N GLY A 211 18.32 -11.66 -27.63
CA GLY A 211 17.14 -12.41 -28.04
C GLY A 211 17.06 -12.72 -29.53
#